data_AF-A0A9E4AJ92-F1
#
_entry.id   AF-A0A9E4AJ92-F1
#
_cell.length_a   1.000
_cell.length_b   1.000
_cell.length_c   1.000
_cell.angle_alpha   90.00
_cell.angle_beta   90.00
_cell.angle_gamma   90.00
#
_symmetry.space_group_name_H-M   'P 1'
#
loop_
_entity.id
_entity.type
_entity.pdbx_description
1 polymer ?
#
loop_
_entity_poly.entity_id
_entity_poly.type
_entity_poly.pdbx_seq_one_letter_code
_entity_poly.pdbx_strand_id
1 'polypeptide(L)'
;MTNYGERADYRSLDMQSVLEISGTETLSALMRRHQQKVEQALKNPFGFDAYIVVCAFSESGHRIRFSFHQLEELSHVKLED
;
A
#
# COMPACT_ATOMS: atom_id res chain seq x y z
N MET A 1 13.35 4.41 -14.65
CA MET A 1 12.04 4.12 -14.04
C MET A 1 12.29 3.51 -12.67
N THR A 2 11.86 4.14 -11.59
CA THR A 2 11.89 3.51 -10.26
C THR A 2 10.79 2.47 -10.19
N ASN A 3 11.17 1.19 -10.06
CA ASN A 3 10.25 0.10 -9.80
C ASN A 3 9.52 0.38 -8.48
N TYR A 4 8.24 0.74 -8.55
CA TYR A 4 7.47 1.12 -7.36
C TYR A 4 7.36 0.01 -6.32
N GLY A 5 7.50 -1.27 -6.72
CA GLY A 5 7.48 -2.41 -5.80
C GLY A 5 8.74 -2.59 -4.96
N GLU A 6 9.87 -1.94 -5.27
CA GLU A 6 11.12 -2.12 -4.49
C GLU A 6 11.16 -1.30 -3.19
N ARG A 7 10.18 -0.41 -2.95
CA ARG A 7 10.23 0.60 -1.87
C ARG A 7 9.13 0.50 -0.81
N ALA A 8 8.53 -0.67 -0.63
CA ALA A 8 7.68 -0.88 0.56
C ALA A 8 8.51 -0.67 1.83
N ASP A 9 7.93 -0.01 2.84
CA ASP A 9 8.65 0.27 4.09
C ASP A 9 9.05 -1.04 4.79
N TYR A 10 8.16 -2.04 4.75
CA TYR A 10 8.44 -3.39 5.22
C TYR A 10 7.86 -4.43 4.27
N ARG A 11 8.50 -5.60 4.23
CA ARG A 11 8.10 -6.73 3.39
C ARG A 11 8.36 -8.03 4.13
N SER A 12 7.42 -8.96 4.04
CA SER A 12 7.55 -10.34 4.53
C SER A 12 7.35 -11.30 3.38
N LEU A 13 8.40 -12.08 3.06
CA LEU A 13 8.32 -13.12 2.04
C LEU A 13 7.48 -14.30 2.52
N ASP A 14 7.56 -14.66 3.81
CA ASP A 14 6.81 -15.79 4.36
C ASP A 14 5.30 -15.55 4.32
N MET A 15 4.89 -14.30 4.56
CA MET A 15 3.48 -13.88 4.52
C MET A 15 3.04 -13.43 3.12
N GLN A 16 3.93 -13.37 2.14
CA GLN A 16 3.68 -12.77 0.82
C GLN A 16 2.99 -11.41 0.92
N SER A 17 3.49 -10.56 1.82
CA SER A 17 2.82 -9.31 2.22
C SER A 17 3.80 -8.14 2.30
N VAL A 18 3.29 -6.94 2.01
CA VAL A 18 3.98 -5.66 2.22
C VAL A 18 3.24 -4.80 3.24
N LEU A 19 3.98 -3.98 3.97
CA LEU A 19 3.45 -2.93 4.83
C LEU A 19 3.99 -1.57 4.36
N GLU A 20 3.04 -0.67 4.08
CA GLU A 20 3.29 0.70 3.68
C GLU A 20 2.79 1.65 4.77
N ILE A 21 3.66 2.55 5.21
CA ILE A 21 3.38 3.56 6.23
C ILE A 21 3.55 4.94 5.59
N SER A 22 2.54 5.79 5.74
CA SER A 22 2.61 7.17 5.24
C SER A 22 2.09 8.19 6.22
N GLY A 23 2.62 9.41 6.10
CA GLY A 23 2.21 10.56 6.90
C GLY A 23 1.48 11.61 6.07
N THR A 24 0.65 12.41 6.74
CA THR A 24 0.21 13.72 6.25
C THR A 24 0.02 14.69 7.42
N GLU A 25 0.31 15.97 7.20
CA GLU A 25 0.15 17.03 8.21
C GLU A 25 -1.29 17.58 8.26
N THR A 26 -2.18 17.05 7.42
CA THR A 26 -3.57 17.54 7.33
C THR A 26 -4.56 16.38 7.45
N LEU A 27 -5.50 16.49 8.40
CA LEU A 27 -6.55 15.49 8.59
C LEU A 27 -7.41 15.31 7.34
N SER A 28 -7.65 16.37 6.55
CA SER A 28 -8.45 16.33 5.33
C SER A 28 -7.78 15.53 4.20
N ALA A 29 -6.45 15.46 4.15
CA ALA A 29 -5.74 14.69 3.14
C ALA A 29 -5.65 13.19 3.46
N LEU A 30 -6.00 12.77 4.69
CA LEU A 30 -5.84 11.40 5.16
C LEU A 30 -6.49 10.38 4.22
N MET A 31 -7.74 10.62 3.82
CA MET A 31 -8.48 9.72 2.92
C MET A 31 -7.87 9.64 1.53
N ARG A 32 -7.52 10.79 0.94
CA ARG A 32 -6.87 10.86 -0.37
C ARG A 32 -5.52 10.13 -0.37
N ARG A 33 -4.72 10.36 0.68
CA ARG A 33 -3.40 9.73 0.82
C ARG A 33 -3.50 8.22 0.99
N HIS A 34 -4.49 7.77 1.76
CA HIS A 34 -4.83 6.36 1.90
C HIS A 34 -5.21 5.73 0.55
N GLN A 35 -6.13 6.32 -0.21
CA GLN A 35 -6.51 5.84 -1.54
C GLN A 35 -5.33 5.74 -2.49
N GLN A 36 -4.46 6.75 -2.54
CA GLN A 36 -3.25 6.72 -3.37
C GLN A 36 -2.32 5.56 -2.99
N LYS A 37 -2.17 5.28 -1.70
CA LYS A 37 -1.34 4.15 -1.23
C LYS A 37 -1.97 2.80 -1.54
N VAL A 38 -3.29 2.68 -1.44
CA VAL A 38 -4.03 1.49 -1.90
C VAL A 38 -3.82 1.26 -3.39
N GLU A 39 -4.00 2.29 -4.23
CA GLU A 39 -3.80 2.18 -5.68
C GLU A 39 -2.36 1.79 -6.06
N GLN A 40 -1.37 2.30 -5.31
CA GLN A 40 0.03 1.92 -5.50
C GLN A 40 0.26 0.45 -5.15
N ALA A 41 -0.29 0.00 -4.03
CA ALA A 41 -0.15 -1.37 -3.58
C ALA A 41 -0.83 -2.37 -4.50
N LEU A 42 -2.02 -2.04 -5.03
CA LEU A 42 -2.72 -2.89 -6.01
C LEU A 42 -2.00 -2.99 -7.37
N LYS A 43 -1.01 -2.13 -7.62
CA LYS A 43 -0.16 -2.16 -8.83
C LYS A 43 1.22 -2.76 -8.55
N ASN A 44 1.44 -3.37 -7.38
CA ASN A 44 2.74 -3.93 -7.06
C ASN A 44 3.04 -5.15 -7.98
N PRO A 45 4.22 -5.22 -8.61
CA PRO A 45 4.55 -6.28 -9.56
C PRO A 45 4.88 -7.61 -8.88
N PHE A 46 4.94 -7.65 -7.56
CA PHE A 46 5.35 -8.83 -6.80
C PHE A 46 4.19 -9.74 -6.43
N GLY A 47 2.94 -9.31 -6.66
CA GLY A 47 1.78 -10.13 -6.35
C GLY A 47 1.47 -10.20 -4.85
N PHE A 48 2.05 -9.32 -4.02
CA PHE A 48 1.92 -9.42 -2.57
C PHE A 48 0.67 -8.70 -2.06
N ASP A 49 0.08 -9.25 -0.99
CA ASP A 49 -0.96 -8.57 -0.23
C ASP A 49 -0.40 -7.31 0.45
N ALA A 50 -1.28 -6.35 0.75
CA ALA A 50 -0.84 -5.05 1.24
C ALA A 50 -1.56 -4.59 2.49
N TYR A 51 -0.77 -4.31 3.53
CA TYR A 51 -1.17 -3.54 4.69
C TYR A 51 -0.81 -2.07 4.48
N ILE A 52 -1.80 -1.19 4.59
CA ILE A 52 -1.61 0.25 4.42
C ILE A 52 -1.95 0.96 5.74
N VAL A 53 -1.00 1.72 6.26
CA VAL A 53 -1.16 2.62 7.40
C VAL A 53 -0.92 4.04 6.92
N VAL A 54 -1.90 4.93 7.12
CA VAL A 54 -1.69 6.37 6.94
C VAL A 54 -2.01 7.09 8.24
N CYS A 55 -1.03 7.84 8.73
CA CYS A 55 -1.14 8.65 9.93
C CYS A 55 -1.27 10.12 9.54
N ALA A 56 -2.25 10.81 10.11
CA ALA A 56 -2.38 12.25 10.04
C ALA A 56 -2.11 12.84 11.43
N PHE A 57 -1.16 13.78 11.50
CA PHE A 57 -0.85 14.54 12.71
C PHE A 57 -0.95 16.02 12.36
N SER A 58 -1.87 16.72 13.00
CA SER A 58 -2.05 18.16 12.86
C SER A 58 -2.18 18.82 14.23
N GLU A 59 -2.08 20.14 14.29
CA GLU A 59 -2.31 20.89 15.53
C GLU A 59 -3.71 20.65 16.11
N SER A 60 -4.68 20.36 15.25
CA SER A 60 -6.07 20.03 15.64
C SER A 60 -6.29 18.58 16.09
N GLY A 61 -5.25 17.74 16.08
CA GLY A 61 -5.32 16.36 16.57
C GLY A 61 -4.65 15.34 15.64
N HIS A 62 -4.90 14.07 15.91
CA HIS A 62 -4.32 12.97 15.14
C HIS A 62 -5.38 11.95 14.72
N ARG A 63 -5.13 11.28 13.59
CA ARG A 63 -5.96 10.17 13.13
C ARG A 63 -5.13 9.19 12.33
N ILE A 64 -5.36 7.90 12.56
CA ILE A 64 -4.73 6.81 11.81
C ILE A 64 -5.81 6.12 11.00
N ARG A 65 -5.50 5.82 9.74
CA ARG A 65 -6.30 4.96 8.88
C ARG A 65 -5.49 3.73 8.52
N PHE A 66 -6.08 2.57 8.78
CA PHE A 66 -5.50 1.27 8.48
C PHE A 66 -6.43 0.48 7.56
N SER A 67 -5.85 -0.29 6.64
CA SER A 67 -6.58 -1.23 5.80
C SER A 67 -5.67 -2.36 5.33
N PHE A 68 -6.27 -3.50 5.02
CA PHE A 68 -5.66 -4.62 4.36
C PHE A 68 -6.30 -4.81 2.98
N HIS A 69 -5.49 -5.11 1.97
CA HIS A 69 -5.91 -5.34 0.59
C HIS A 69 -5.27 -6.61 0.07
N GLN A 70 -6.10 -7.58 -0.30
CA GLN A 70 -5.65 -8.78 -1.00
C GLN A 70 -5.46 -8.47 -2.47
N LEU A 71 -4.39 -9.01 -3.05
CA LEU A 71 -4.28 -9.01 -4.50
C LEU A 71 -5.01 -10.26 -5.00
N GLU A 72 -6.18 -10.09 -5.63
CA GLU A 72 -6.77 -11.20 -6.39
C GLU A 72 -5.80 -11.56 -7.52
N GLU A 73 -5.37 -12.83 -7.59
CA GLU A 73 -4.48 -13.32 -8.65
C GLU A 73 -5.00 -12.82 -10.00
N LEU A 74 -4.21 -12.01 -10.70
CA LEU A 74 -4.38 -11.78 -12.13
C LEU A 74 -4.25 -13.15 -12.79
N SER A 75 -5.41 -13.77 -13.03
CA SER A 75 -5.57 -15.07 -13.66
C SER A 75 -4.54 -15.25 -14.78
N HIS A 76 -3.63 -16.21 -14.58
CA HIS A 76 -2.67 -16.78 -15.52
C HIS A 76 -2.65 -16.14 -16.92
N VAL A 77 -1.67 -15.28 -17.18
CA VAL A 77 -1.15 -15.18 -18.54
C VAL A 77 -0.38 -16.46 -18.79
N LYS A 78 -1.00 -17.41 -19.52
CA LYS A 78 -0.31 -18.55 -20.09
C LYS A 78 0.85 -18.03 -20.93
N LEU A 79 2.07 -18.38 -20.53
CA LEU A 79 3.20 -18.41 -21.46
C LEU A 79 2.96 -19.64 -22.34
N GLU A 80 2.55 -19.42 -23.59
CA GLU A 80 2.63 -20.44 -24.64
C GLU A 80 4.05 -20.40 -25.23
N ASP A 81 4.59 -21.60 -25.45
CA ASP A 81 5.95 -21.95 -25.87
C ASP A 81 6.37 -21.37 -27.24
#